data_AF-C6C046-F1
#
_entry.id   AF-C6C046-F1
#
_cell.length_a   1.000
_cell.length_b   1.000
_cell.length_c   1.000
_cell.angle_alpha   90.00
_cell.angle_beta   90.00
_cell.angle_gamma   90.00
#
_symmetry.space_group_name_H-M   'P 1'
#
loop_
_entity.id
_entity.type
_entity.pdbx_description
1 polymer ?
#
loop_
_entity_poly.entity_id
_entity_poly.type
_entity_poly.pdbx_seq_one_letter_code
_entity_poly.pdbx_strand_id
1 'polypeptide(L)' 'MSDNKQDMPYLMEDGTLVIPFSCPDHEYKYWKKEGKKLSEVLADLNTDKETWYKFTTDKHPDDAPAKEESGDGEE' A
#
# COMPACT_ATOMS: atom_id res chain seq x y z
N MET A 1 15.73 -14.09 18.67
CA MET A 1 14.67 -14.28 17.66
C MET A 1 13.99 -12.94 17.56
N SER A 2 14.13 -12.24 16.43
CA SER A 2 13.72 -10.84 16.31
C SER A 2 12.21 -10.74 16.43
N ASP A 3 11.77 -10.24 17.59
CA ASP A 3 10.46 -9.66 17.80
C ASP A 3 10.34 -8.48 16.84
N ASN A 4 9.87 -8.76 15.64
CA ASN A 4 9.44 -7.75 14.70
C ASN A 4 7.95 -7.97 14.55
N LYS A 5 7.21 -7.53 15.57
CA LYS A 5 5.81 -7.15 15.40
C LYS A 5 5.79 -5.97 14.44
N GLN A 6 5.92 -6.28 13.16
CA GLN A 6 5.54 -5.37 12.11
C GLN A 6 4.01 -5.32 12.20
N ASP A 7 3.48 -4.31 12.88
CA ASP A 7 2.04 -4.00 12.92
C ASP A 7 1.62 -3.17 11.71
N MET A 8 2.52 -3.00 10.74
CA MET A 8 2.31 -2.33 9.46
C MET A 8 2.63 -3.31 8.32
N PRO A 9 2.00 -3.14 7.15
CA PRO A 9 2.34 -3.94 5.97
C PRO A 9 3.78 -3.67 5.52
N TYR A 10 4.40 -4.66 4.90
CA TYR A 10 5.77 -4.54 4.41
C TYR A 10 5.99 -5.46 3.21
N LEU A 11 7.03 -5.15 2.44
CA LEU A 11 7.48 -5.97 1.33
C LEU A 11 8.70 -6.78 1.72
N MET A 12 8.71 -8.06 1.35
CA MET A 12 9.92 -8.88 1.41
C MET A 12 10.83 -8.60 0.21
N GLU A 13 12.11 -8.96 0.32
CA GLU A 13 13.11 -8.82 -0.76
C GLU A 13 12.73 -9.55 -2.06
N ASP A 14 11.90 -10.59 -1.99
CA ASP A 14 11.36 -11.32 -3.15
C ASP A 14 10.19 -10.59 -3.85
N GLY A 15 9.75 -9.44 -3.31
CA GLY A 15 8.58 -8.70 -3.79
C GLY A 15 7.25 -9.26 -3.26
N THR A 16 7.26 -10.08 -2.21
CA THR A 16 6.05 -10.56 -1.54
C THR A 16 5.51 -9.49 -0.59
N LEU A 17 4.28 -9.01 -0.82
CA LEU A 17 3.56 -8.12 0.09
C LEU A 17 3.04 -8.92 1.29
N VAL A 18 3.43 -8.49 2.49
CA VAL A 18 2.99 -9.06 3.75
C VAL A 18 2.13 -8.04 4.48
N ILE A 19 0.87 -8.39 4.72
CA ILE A 19 -0.03 -7.60 5.55
C ILE A 19 -0.32 -8.42 6.82
N PRO A 20 0.26 -8.05 7.97
CA PRO A 20 0.07 -8.78 9.21
C PRO A 20 -1.38 -8.69 9.68
N PHE A 21 -1.95 -9.82 10.11
CA PHE A 21 -3.31 -9.86 10.68
C PHE A 21 -3.46 -9.00 11.93
N SER A 22 -2.36 -8.85 12.68
CA SER A 22 -2.26 -8.01 13.88
C SER A 22 -2.29 -6.52 13.61
N CYS A 23 -2.21 -6.05 12.35
CA CYS A 23 -2.44 -4.65 12.01
C CYS A 23 -3.69 -4.13 12.74
N PRO A 24 -3.53 -3.22 13.71
CA PRO A 24 -4.66 -2.61 14.40
C PRO A 24 -5.44 -1.73 13.41
N ASP A 25 -4.73 -1.12 12.46
CA ASP A 25 -5.31 -0.38 11.36
C ASP A 25 -5.87 -1.32 10.29
N HIS A 26 -7.19 -1.42 10.29
CA HIS A 26 -7.95 -2.07 9.23
C HIS A 26 -7.76 -1.42 7.86
N GLU A 27 -7.24 -0.19 7.84
CA GLU A 27 -6.89 0.58 6.66
C GLU A 27 -5.93 -0.18 5.73
N TYR A 28 -5.03 -1.02 6.24
CA TYR A 28 -4.10 -1.76 5.38
C TYR A 28 -4.67 -3.09 4.87
N LYS A 29 -5.85 -3.50 5.34
CA LYS A 29 -6.52 -4.75 4.94
C LYS A 29 -7.36 -4.48 3.70
N TYR A 30 -6.76 -4.48 2.51
CA TYR A 30 -7.46 -4.22 1.24
C TYR A 30 -8.67 -5.13 0.96
N TRP A 31 -8.76 -6.27 1.64
CA TRP A 31 -9.89 -7.21 1.58
C TRP A 31 -11.05 -6.83 2.53
N LYS A 32 -10.92 -5.77 3.33
CA LYS A 32 -11.97 -5.22 4.19
C LYS A 32 -12.60 -4.00 3.53
N LYS A 33 -13.88 -3.76 3.83
CA LYS A 33 -14.65 -2.65 3.27
C LYS A 33 -14.14 -1.26 3.74
N GLU A 34 -13.52 -1.23 4.92
CA GLU A 34 -12.87 -0.06 5.51
C GLU A 34 -11.37 0.01 5.20
N GLY A 35 -10.85 -0.95 4.44
CA GLY A 35 -9.46 -0.98 4.03
C GLY A 35 -9.20 -0.09 2.82
N LYS A 36 -8.03 0.54 2.80
CA LYS A 36 -7.44 1.18 1.63
C LYS A 36 -7.29 0.16 0.50
N LYS A 37 -7.35 0.65 -0.73
CA LYS A 37 -7.13 -0.19 -1.90
C LYS A 37 -5.71 -0.74 -1.90
N LEU A 38 -5.52 -1.91 -2.49
CA LEU A 38 -4.21 -2.53 -2.63
C LEU A 38 -3.19 -1.58 -3.29
N SER A 39 -3.60 -0.80 -4.29
CA SER A 39 -2.78 0.25 -4.90
C SER A 39 -2.30 1.31 -3.91
N GLU A 40 -3.14 1.75 -2.97
CA GLU A 40 -2.75 2.74 -1.95
C GLU A 40 -1.74 2.15 -0.97
N VAL A 41 -1.94 0.90 -0.56
CA VAL A 41 -1.00 0.19 0.31
C VAL A 41 0.35 0.03 -0.39
N LEU A 42 0.36 -0.35 -1.66
CA LEU A 42 1.59 -0.47 -2.45
C LEU A 42 2.28 0.89 -2.66
N ALA A 43 1.51 1.98 -2.77
CA ALA A 43 2.04 3.33 -2.94
C ALA A 43 2.73 3.81 -1.66
N ASP A 44 2.09 3.60 -0.50
CA ASP A 44 2.63 3.90 0.82
C ASP A 44 3.96 3.16 1.07
N LEU A 45 4.01 1.88 0.65
CA LEU A 45 5.20 1.04 0.75
C LEU A 45 6.30 1.35 -0.26
N ASN A 46 6.13 2.36 -1.12
CA ASN A 46 7.09 2.71 -2.18
C ASN A 46 7.53 1.49 -3.00
N THR A 47 6.54 0.67 -3.36
CA THR A 47 6.77 -0.60 -4.06
C THR A 47 7.33 -0.35 -5.46
N ASP A 48 8.26 -1.17 -5.94
CA ASP A 48 8.71 -1.08 -7.33
C ASP A 48 7.60 -1.41 -8.35
N LYS A 49 7.71 -0.84 -9.57
CA LYS A 49 6.77 -1.07 -10.67
C LYS A 49 6.53 -2.55 -10.96
N GLU A 50 7.58 -3.37 -10.94
CA GLU A 50 7.46 -4.81 -11.19
C GLU A 50 6.52 -5.48 -10.17
N THR A 51 6.74 -5.20 -8.89
CA THR A 51 5.94 -5.74 -7.80
C THR A 51 4.53 -5.17 -7.82
N TRP A 52 4.38 -3.88 -8.10
CA TRP A 52 3.07 -3.27 -8.31
C TRP A 52 2.25 -4.00 -9.38
N TYR A 53 2.83 -4.23 -10.56
CA TYR A 53 2.16 -4.93 -11.65
C TYR A 53 1.87 -6.42 -11.37
N LYS A 54 2.53 -7.03 -10.38
CA LYS A 54 2.21 -8.37 -9.89
C LYS A 54 0.92 -8.39 -9.05
N PHE A 55 0.67 -7.32 -8.29
CA PHE A 55 -0.46 -7.21 -7.38
C PHE A 55 -1.68 -6.51 -7.99
N THR A 56 -1.46 -5.55 -8.88
CA THR A 56 -2.51 -4.77 -9.52
C THR A 56 -2.16 -4.49 -10.97
N THR A 57 -3.17 -4.41 -11.85
CA THR A 57 -2.96 -4.00 -13.25
C THR A 57 -3.04 -2.49 -13.43
N ASP A 58 -3.15 -1.74 -12.33
CA ASP A 58 -3.30 -0.29 -12.34
C ASP A 58 -1.99 0.43 -12.65
N LYS A 59 -2.05 1.72 -13.01
CA LYS A 59 -0.84 2.52 -13.24
C LYS A 59 -0.13 2.74 -11.91
N HIS A 60 1.19 2.55 -11.91
CA HIS A 60 2.00 2.89 -10.75
C HIS A 60 1.87 4.40 -10.45
N PRO A 61 1.83 4.85 -9.19
CA PRO A 61 1.71 6.27 -8.84
C PRO A 61 2.85 7.12 -9.42
N ASP A 62 4.04 6.54 -9.56
CA ASP A 62 5.19 7.15 -10.26
C ASP A 62 4.97 7.32 -11.79
N ASP A 63 4.08 6.52 -12.39
CA ASP A 63 3.69 6.64 -13.80
C ASP A 63 2.48 7.58 -14.00
N ALA A 64 1.72 7.85 -12.93
CA ALA A 64 0.73 8.90 -12.95
C ALA A 64 1.48 10.24 -13.01
N PRO A 65 1.23 11.10 -14.03
CA PRO A 65 1.79 12.45 -14.01
C PRO A 65 1.26 13.09 -12.73
N ALA A 66 2.16 13.46 -11.81
CA ALA A 66 1.87 14.00 -10.47
C ALA A 66 0.52 14.73 -10.47
N LYS A 67 -0.54 14.00 -10.11
CA LYS A 67 -1.88 14.58 -10.13
C LYS A 67 -1.96 15.34 -8.84
N GLU A 68 -1.61 16.60 -8.97
CA GLU A 68 -2.10 17.75 -8.22
C GLU A 68 -2.87 17.31 -6.98
N GLU A 69 -2.20 17.53 -5.84
CA GLU A 69 -2.84 17.81 -4.56
C GLU A 69 -4.21 18.43 -4.83
N SER A 70 -5.25 17.60 -4.74
CA SER A 70 -6.61 18.09 -4.63
C SER A 70 -6.68 18.66 -3.23
N GLY A 71 -6.21 19.89 -3.08
CA GLY A 71 -6.60 20.80 -2.03
C GLY A 71 -8.11 20.94 -2.16
N ASP A 72 -8.81 20.05 -1.47
CA ASP A 72 -10.23 20.17 -1.18
C ASP A 72 -10.38 21.44 -0.35
N GLY A 73 -11.05 22.43 -0.93
CA GLY A 73 -11.34 23.68 -0.29
C GLY A 73 -12.44 23.51 0.75
N GLU A 74 -12.17 23.99 1.95
CA GLU A 74 -13.14 24.36 2.99
C GLU A 74 -12.35 25.36 3.86
N GLU A 75 -12.68 26.64 4.05
CA GLU A 75 -13.91 27.45 4.01
C GLU A 75 -13.54 28.93 3.73
#